data_AF-A0A9E5SAM6-F1
#
_entry.id   AF-A0A9E5SAM6-F1
#
_cell.length_a   1.000
_cell.length_b   1.000
_cell.length_c   1.000
_cell.angle_alpha   90.00
_cell.angle_beta   90.00
_cell.angle_gamma   90.00
#
_symmetry.space_group_name_H-M   'P 1'
#
loop_
_entity.id
_entity.type
_entity.pdbx_description
1 polymer ?
#
loop_
_entity_poly.entity_id
_entity_poly.type
_entity_poly.pdbx_seq_one_letter_code
_entity_poly.pdbx_strand_id
1 'polypeptide(L)' 'MKTIKVEDSVGMVLCHDITKIVPGEFKGRAFKKGHIIRDEDIPVLLSLGKDHIYVWDMDSNDVHENEAGIRLAQAVRG' A
#
# COMPACT_ATOMS: atom_id res chain seq x y z
N MET A 1 -3.90 -3.47 6.31
CA MET A 1 -2.88 -3.86 5.29
C MET A 1 -3.30 -5.18 4.70
N LYS A 2 -3.23 -5.32 3.38
CA LYS A 2 -3.63 -6.54 2.68
C LYS A 2 -2.51 -6.96 1.73
N THR A 3 -2.30 -8.26 1.63
CA THR A 3 -1.44 -8.83 0.58
C THR A 3 -2.30 -9.04 -0.65
N ILE A 4 -1.93 -8.40 -1.75
CA ILE A 4 -2.60 -8.55 -3.04
C ILE A 4 -1.57 -8.93 -4.11
N LYS A 5 -2.04 -9.57 -5.18
CA LYS A 5 -1.23 -9.76 -6.37
C LYS A 5 -0.84 -8.41 -6.94
N VAL A 6 0.36 -8.30 -7.49
CA VAL A 6 0.83 -7.07 -8.11
C VAL A 6 -0.11 -6.63 -9.23
N GLU A 7 -0.57 -7.54 -10.07
CA GLU A 7 -1.48 -7.26 -11.20
C GLU A 7 -2.80 -6.59 -10.77
N ASP A 8 -3.31 -6.93 -9.59
CA ASP A 8 -4.59 -6.42 -9.06
C ASP A 8 -4.43 -5.17 -8.17
N SER A 9 -3.21 -4.63 -8.06
CA SER A 9 -2.87 -3.59 -7.07
C SER A 9 -2.99 -2.15 -7.57
N VAL A 10 -3.39 -1.96 -8.83
CA VAL A 10 -3.54 -0.63 -9.45
C VAL A 10 -4.54 0.22 -8.65
N GLY A 11 -4.16 1.46 -8.37
CA GLY A 11 -4.94 2.41 -7.57
C GLY A 11 -4.76 2.26 -6.04
N MET A 12 -4.07 1.22 -5.57
CA MET A 12 -3.83 1.03 -4.14
C MET A 12 -2.53 1.72 -3.68
N VAL A 13 -2.42 1.96 -2.37
CA VAL A 13 -1.29 2.68 -1.78
C VAL A 13 -0.27 1.72 -1.17
N LEU A 14 1.02 1.87 -1.50
CA LEU A 14 2.09 1.07 -0.91
C LEU A 14 2.27 1.36 0.59
N CYS A 15 2.31 0.30 1.39
CA CYS A 15 2.50 0.39 2.85
C CYS A 15 3.95 0.63 3.28
N HIS A 16 4.91 0.33 2.41
CA HIS A 16 6.34 0.39 2.70
C HIS A 16 7.13 0.74 1.43
N ASP A 17 8.39 1.13 1.61
CA ASP A 17 9.31 1.34 0.50
C ASP A 17 9.66 0.02 -0.17
N ILE A 18 9.74 0.01 -1.50
CA ILE A 18 10.26 -1.12 -2.27
C ILE A 18 11.64 -0.75 -2.77
N THR A 19 12.63 -1.59 -2.45
CA THR A 19 14.03 -1.39 -2.84
C THR A 19 14.37 -2.31 -4.01
N LYS A 20 14.99 -1.74 -5.05
CA LYS A 20 15.60 -2.49 -6.14
C LYS A 20 17.04 -2.81 -5.77
N ILE A 21 17.41 -4.08 -5.93
CA ILE A 21 18.77 -4.56 -5.72
C ILE A 21 19.21 -5.28 -6.99
N VAL A 22 20.21 -4.72 -7.67
CA VAL A 22 20.94 -5.35 -8.77
C VAL A 22 22.33 -5.68 -8.24
N PRO A 23 22.66 -6.96 -8.01
CA PRO A 23 23.93 -7.37 -7.42
C PRO A 23 25.13 -6.79 -8.18
N GLY A 24 26.01 -6.07 -7.48
CA GLY A 24 27.22 -5.48 -8.07
C GLY A 24 27.01 -4.19 -8.88
N GLU A 25 25.77 -3.74 -9.10
CA GLU A 25 25.47 -2.59 -9.94
C GLU A 25 24.71 -1.49 -9.19
N PHE A 26 23.60 -1.83 -8.53
CA PHE A 26 22.69 -0.82 -7.97
C PHE A 26 21.93 -1.31 -6.73
N LYS A 27 21.82 -0.44 -5.72
CA LYS A 27 20.93 -0.66 -4.57
C LYS A 27 20.27 0.65 -4.18
N GLY A 28 18.95 0.73 -4.38
CA GLY A 28 18.21 1.97 -4.13
C GLY A 28 16.71 1.76 -4.06
N ARG A 29 16.02 2.77 -3.54
CA ARG A 29 14.55 2.79 -3.45
C ARG A 29 13.96 2.92 -4.86
N ALA A 30 13.16 1.94 -5.27
CA ALA A 30 12.38 1.98 -6.51
C ALA A 30 11.01 2.63 -6.28
N PHE A 31 10.34 2.28 -5.18
CA PHE A 31 9.07 2.88 -4.78
C PHE A 31 9.09 3.34 -3.34
N LYS A 32 8.40 4.44 -3.06
CA LYS A 32 8.28 5.02 -1.71
C LYS A 32 6.96 4.58 -1.06
N LYS A 33 6.96 4.39 0.26
CA LYS A 33 5.73 4.29 1.06
C LYS A 33 4.81 5.46 0.74
N GLY A 34 3.52 5.17 0.56
CA GLY A 34 2.51 6.16 0.18
C GLY A 34 2.37 6.37 -1.32
N HIS A 35 3.19 5.69 -2.15
CA HIS A 35 3.02 5.70 -3.60
C HIS A 35 1.71 4.99 -4.00
N ILE A 36 0.95 5.63 -4.89
CA ILE A 36 -0.24 5.05 -5.51
C ILE A 36 0.21 4.27 -6.74
N ILE A 37 -0.09 2.98 -6.77
CA ILE A 37 0.34 2.08 -7.83
C ILE A 37 -0.43 2.39 -9.12
N ARG A 38 0.30 2.50 -10.23
CA ARG A 38 -0.23 2.72 -11.58
C ARG A 38 0.01 1.48 -12.45
N ASP A 39 -0.69 1.38 -13.58
CA ASP A 39 -0.51 0.29 -14.55
C ASP A 39 0.95 0.15 -15.02
N GLU A 40 1.65 1.27 -15.18
CA GLU A 40 3.07 1.33 -15.56
C GLU A 40 4.01 0.73 -14.51
N ASP A 41 3.59 0.71 -13.23
CA ASP A 41 4.39 0.19 -12.12
C ASP A 41 4.34 -1.35 -12.06
N ILE A 42 3.29 -1.98 -12.60
CA ILE A 42 3.08 -3.42 -12.60
C ILE A 42 4.27 -4.20 -13.20
N PRO A 43 4.71 -3.93 -14.44
CA PRO A 43 5.86 -4.64 -15.01
C PRO A 43 7.15 -4.39 -14.22
N VAL A 44 7.32 -3.20 -13.64
CA VAL A 44 8.49 -2.88 -12.81
C VAL A 44 8.47 -3.71 -11.53
N LEU A 45 7.35 -3.75 -10.81
CA LEU A 45 7.17 -4.55 -9.60
C LEU A 45 7.38 -6.04 -9.86
N LEU A 46 6.83 -6.58 -10.94
CA LEU A 46 7.06 -7.98 -11.35
C LEU A 46 8.54 -8.25 -11.68
N SER A 47 9.22 -7.33 -12.39
CA SER A 47 10.66 -7.47 -12.69
C SER A 47 11.55 -7.47 -11.44
N LEU A 48 11.07 -6.92 -10.32
CA LEU A 48 11.74 -6.98 -9.03
C LEU A 48 11.53 -8.33 -8.30
N GLY A 49 10.85 -9.29 -8.93
CA GLY A 49 10.52 -10.59 -8.36
C GLY A 49 9.44 -10.53 -7.29
N LYS A 50 8.52 -9.55 -7.40
CA LYS A 50 7.38 -9.41 -6.48
C LYS A 50 6.11 -9.88 -7.19
N ASP A 51 5.62 -11.06 -6.82
CA ASP A 51 4.29 -11.52 -7.26
C ASP A 51 3.17 -10.91 -6.39
N HIS A 52 3.49 -10.63 -5.13
CA HIS A 52 2.57 -10.09 -4.14
C HIS A 52 3.20 -8.91 -3.38
N ILE A 53 2.38 -7.93 -3.04
CA ILE A 53 2.79 -6.73 -2.30
C ILE A 53 1.79 -6.39 -1.19
N TYR A 54 2.28 -5.64 -0.19
CA TYR A 54 1.42 -5.13 0.87
C TYR A 54 0.95 -3.73 0.54
N VAL A 55 -0.37 -3.62 0.43
CA VAL A 55 -1.06 -2.38 0.11
C VAL A 55 -1.98 -1.97 1.26
N TRP A 56 -2.21 -0.67 1.32
CA TRP A 56 -3.17 -0.07 2.21
C TRP A 56 -4.53 -0.13 1.51
N ASP A 57 -5.34 -1.09 1.95
CA ASP A 57 -6.75 -1.17 1.58
C ASP A 57 -7.46 -0.25 2.59
N MET A 58 -7.85 0.95 2.17
CA MET A 58 -8.91 1.69 2.86
C MET A 58 -10.17 1.28 2.12
N ASP A 59 -10.98 0.42 2.75
CA ASP A 59 -12.34 0.30 2.27
C ASP A 59 -12.97 1.70 2.42
N SER A 60 -13.75 2.14 1.44
CA SER A 60 -14.37 3.48 1.48
C SER A 60 -15.32 3.67 2.68
N ASN A 61 -15.64 2.57 3.38
CA ASN A 61 -16.41 2.53 4.63
C ASN A 61 -15.55 2.47 5.90
N ASP A 62 -14.22 2.32 5.78
CA ASP A 62 -13.34 2.27 6.93
C ASP A 62 -13.14 3.68 7.51
N VAL A 63 -13.25 3.77 8.83
CA VAL A 63 -13.01 5.00 9.59
C VAL A 63 -11.78 4.84 10.46
N HIS A 64 -11.00 5.92 10.58
CA HIS A 64 -9.83 5.91 11.47
C HIS A 64 -10.27 5.71 12.92
N GLU A 65 -9.48 5.01 13.74
CA GLU A 65 -9.82 4.70 15.16
C GLU A 65 -10.23 5.95 15.95
N ASN A 66 -9.50 7.06 15.82
CA ASN A 66 -9.87 8.35 16.41
C ASN A 66 -11.27 8.83 16.00
N GLU A 67 -11.63 8.69 14.73
CA GLU A 67 -12.95 9.08 14.22
C GLU A 67 -14.03 8.13 14.76
N ALA A 68 -13.76 6.82 14.79
CA ALA A 68 -14.63 5.83 15.41
C ALA A 68 -14.85 6.15 16.90
N GLY A 69 -13.79 6.52 17.63
CA GLY A 69 -13.85 6.91 19.04
C GLY A 69 -14.72 8.14 19.28
N ILE A 70 -14.63 9.17 18.43
CA ILE A 70 -15.49 10.36 18.51
C ILE A 70 -16.96 9.97 18.24
N ARG A 71 -17.22 9.19 17.18
CA ARG A 71 -18.58 8.72 16.85
C ARG A 71 -19.19 7.91 17.98
N LEU A 72 -18.42 7.01 18.58
CA LEU A 72 -18.84 6.24 19.75
C LEU A 72 -19.12 7.17 20.92
N ALA A 73 -18.19 8.06 21.29
CA ALA A 73 -18.38 9.01 22.39
C ALA A 73 -19.63 9.88 22.24
N GLN A 74 -19.96 10.32 21.01
CA GLN A 74 -21.19 11.03 20.71
C GLN A 74 -22.43 10.16 20.88
N ALA A 75 -22.38 8.89 20.45
CA ALA A 75 -23.51 7.97 20.54
C ALA A 75 -23.85 7.53 21.97
N VAL A 76 -22.86 7.42 22.87
CA VAL A 76 -23.09 7.06 24.29
C VAL A 76 -23.37 8.26 25.20
N ARG A 77 -23.25 9.49 24.71
CA ARG A 77 -23.59 10.69 25.48
C ARG A 77 -25.11 10.87 25.49
N GLY A 78 -25.77 10.20 26.45
CA GLY A 78 -27.17 10.45 26.81
C GLY A 78 -27.39 11.83 27.41
#